data_AF-A0A962B3W3-F1
#
_entry.id   AF-A0A962B3W3-F1
#
_cell.length_a   1.000
_cell.length_b   1.000
_cell.length_c   1.000
_cell.angle_alpha   90.00
_cell.angle_beta   90.00
_cell.angle_gamma   90.00
#
_symmetry.space_group_name_H-M   'P 1'
#
loop_
_entity.id
_entity.type
_entity.pdbx_description
1 polymer ?
#
loop_
_entity_poly.entity_id
_entity_poly.type
_entity_poly.pdbx_seq_one_letter_code
_entity_poly.pdbx_strand_id
1 'polypeptide(L)'
;DRGTWISFKNKGDLMIVVEGDQRLFNQYGIMLVNPAKHPKVKKAEGQKFVDWIISPEGQAAIAAYKIGGQQLFFPNAGKGK
;
A
#
# COMPACT_ATOMS: atom_id res chain seq x y z
N ASP A 1 4.77 -3.10 -11.59
CA ASP A 1 5.38 -2.51 -10.38
C ASP A 1 6.43 -3.47 -9.78
N ARG A 2 7.11 -3.08 -8.70
CA ARG A 2 8.16 -3.88 -8.03
C ARG A 2 7.62 -5.23 -7.52
N GLY A 3 6.37 -5.29 -7.09
CA GLY A 3 5.75 -6.50 -6.58
C GLY A 3 5.60 -7.52 -7.70
N THR A 4 5.06 -7.10 -8.84
CA THR A 4 4.99 -7.95 -10.05
C THR A 4 6.37 -8.47 -10.46
N TRP A 5 7.38 -7.60 -10.45
CA TRP A 5 8.74 -7.96 -10.82
C TRP A 5 9.33 -9.07 -9.92
N ILE A 6 9.22 -8.90 -8.60
CA ILE A 6 9.71 -9.89 -7.62
C ILE A 6 8.95 -11.21 -7.79
N SER A 7 7.62 -11.18 -7.97
CA SER A 7 6.82 -12.38 -8.19
C SER A 7 7.13 -13.08 -9.52
N PHE A 8 7.54 -12.33 -10.55
CA PHE A 8 7.91 -12.88 -11.86
C PHE A 8 9.22 -13.67 -11.85
N LYS A 9 10.05 -13.52 -10.80
CA LYS A 9 11.32 -14.24 -10.59
C LYS A 9 12.32 -14.14 -11.75
N ASN A 10 12.20 -13.09 -12.58
CA ASN A 10 13.13 -12.77 -13.66
C ASN A 10 13.46 -13.97 -14.58
N LYS A 11 12.47 -14.47 -15.33
CA LYS A 11 12.60 -15.68 -16.19
C LYS A 11 13.53 -15.54 -17.41
N GLY A 12 14.18 -14.41 -17.62
CA GLY A 12 14.94 -14.12 -18.84
C GLY A 12 16.12 -13.18 -18.64
N ASP A 13 16.78 -13.26 -17.47
CA ASP A 13 17.99 -12.49 -17.13
C ASP A 13 17.86 -10.97 -17.36
N LEU A 14 16.67 -10.43 -17.13
CA LEU A 14 16.36 -9.02 -17.27
C LEU A 14 16.89 -8.23 -16.07
N MET A 15 17.31 -6.99 -16.26
CA MET A 15 17.76 -6.10 -15.17
C MET A 15 16.88 -4.85 -15.04
N ILE A 16 16.80 -4.30 -13.83
CA ILE A 16 16.12 -3.03 -13.59
C ILE A 16 17.03 -1.90 -14.05
N VAL A 17 16.55 -1.08 -14.98
CA VAL A 17 17.29 0.06 -15.53
C VAL A 17 16.87 1.40 -14.93
N VAL A 18 15.68 1.47 -14.31
CA VAL A 18 15.15 2.68 -13.65
C VAL A 18 14.32 2.26 -12.43
N GLU A 19 14.57 2.89 -11.28
CA GLU A 19 13.76 2.73 -10.06
C GLU A 19 13.78 4.00 -9.19
N GLY A 20 12.83 4.14 -8.26
CA GLY A 20 12.81 5.20 -7.25
C GLY A 20 12.35 6.59 -7.72
N ASP A 21 12.12 6.80 -9.02
CA ASP A 21 11.61 8.07 -9.55
C ASP A 21 10.21 8.40 -8.98
N GLN A 22 9.99 9.65 -8.58
CA GLN A 22 8.73 10.08 -7.96
C GLN A 22 7.50 9.89 -8.88
N ARG A 23 7.70 9.88 -10.20
CA ARG A 23 6.67 9.63 -11.20
C ARG A 23 6.22 8.17 -11.22
N LEU A 24 7.05 7.26 -10.71
CA LEU A 24 6.74 5.85 -10.57
C LEU A 24 6.04 5.52 -9.24
N PHE A 25 5.81 6.51 -8.37
CA PHE A 25 5.06 6.29 -7.13
C PHE A 25 3.61 5.91 -7.43
N ASN A 26 3.25 4.69 -7.05
CA ASN A 26 1.90 4.16 -7.14
C ASN A 26 1.19 4.39 -5.79
N GLN A 27 0.54 5.55 -5.63
CA GLN A 27 -0.14 5.92 -4.38
C GLN A 27 -1.39 5.07 -4.16
N TYR A 28 -1.54 4.54 -2.95
CA TYR A 28 -2.78 3.90 -2.50
C TYR A 28 -3.57 4.84 -1.60
N GLY A 29 -4.90 4.76 -1.71
CA GLY A 29 -5.85 5.46 -0.85
C GLY A 29 -6.91 4.49 -0.34
N ILE A 30 -7.41 4.77 0.85
CA ILE A 30 -8.54 4.04 1.44
C ILE A 30 -9.75 4.96 1.54
N MET A 31 -10.92 4.45 1.21
CA MET A 31 -12.17 5.22 1.24
C MET A 31 -13.26 4.42 1.95
N LEU A 32 -13.83 5.01 3.00
CA LEU A 32 -14.99 4.43 3.67
C LEU A 32 -16.23 4.65 2.82
N VAL A 33 -16.96 3.57 2.52
CA VAL A 33 -18.20 3.64 1.74
C VAL A 33 -19.25 4.44 2.51
N ASN A 34 -19.91 5.37 1.82
CA ASN A 34 -20.86 6.30 2.42
C ASN A 34 -22.11 5.57 2.96
N PRO A 35 -22.36 5.57 4.29
CA PRO A 35 -23.51 4.88 4.89
C PRO A 35 -24.86 5.51 4.54
N ALA A 36 -24.91 6.81 4.20
CA ALA A 36 -26.14 7.46 3.77
C ALA A 36 -26.62 6.93 2.40
N LYS A 37 -25.69 6.48 1.56
CA LYS A 37 -26.00 5.83 0.27
C LYS A 37 -26.10 4.31 0.40
N HIS A 38 -25.36 3.71 1.33
CA HIS A 38 -25.32 2.26 1.56
C HIS A 38 -25.57 1.92 3.04
N PRO A 39 -26.85 1.86 3.49
CA PRO A 39 -27.17 1.72 4.91
C PRO A 39 -26.68 0.43 5.57
N LYS A 40 -26.44 -0.62 4.79
CA LYS A 40 -25.94 -1.92 5.27
C LYS A 40 -24.41 -1.95 5.43
N VAL A 41 -23.71 -0.87 5.09
CA VAL A 41 -22.25 -0.82 5.27
C VAL A 41 -21.91 -0.90 6.76
N LYS A 42 -20.90 -1.71 7.06
CA LYS A 42 -20.30 -1.82 8.39
C LYS A 42 -19.41 -0.60 8.68
N LYS A 43 -20.04 0.56 8.87
CA LYS A 43 -19.34 1.85 9.01
C LYS A 43 -18.31 1.83 10.13
N ALA A 44 -18.68 1.31 11.30
CA ALA A 44 -17.82 1.33 12.48
C ALA A 44 -16.57 0.48 12.28
N GLU A 45 -16.72 -0.72 11.70
CA GLU A 45 -15.64 -1.64 11.37
C GLU A 45 -14.74 -1.08 10.27
N GLY A 46 -15.35 -0.47 9.24
CA GLY A 46 -14.61 0.21 8.19
C GLY A 46 -13.78 1.38 8.73
N GLN A 47 -14.33 2.18 9.63
CA GLN A 47 -13.59 3.27 10.27
C GLN A 47 -12.45 2.74 11.14
N LYS A 48 -12.69 1.69 11.94
CA LYS A 48 -11.62 1.03 12.73
C LYS A 48 -10.45 0.59 11.85
N PHE A 49 -10.74 0.06 10.66
CA PHE A 49 -9.70 -0.33 9.71
C PHE A 49 -8.96 0.88 9.13
N VAL A 50 -9.67 1.95 8.76
CA VAL A 50 -9.06 3.21 8.31
C VAL A 50 -8.13 3.78 9.37
N ASP A 51 -8.61 3.86 10.61
CA ASP A 51 -7.87 4.39 11.77
C ASP A 51 -6.60 3.58 12.02
N TRP A 52 -6.69 2.25 11.97
CA TRP A 52 -5.53 1.37 12.09
C TRP A 52 -4.55 1.55 10.94
N ILE A 53 -5.04 1.62 9.69
CA ILE A 53 -4.18 1.78 8.50
C ILE A 53 -3.33 3.04 8.60
N ILE A 54 -3.88 4.15 9.11
CA ILE A 54 -3.15 5.43 9.24
C ILE A 54 -2.37 5.56 10.55
N SER A 55 -2.51 4.62 11.49
CA SER A 55 -1.83 4.66 12.79
C SER A 55 -0.34 4.36 12.67
N PRO A 56 0.48 4.71 13.67
CA PRO A 56 1.90 4.32 13.71
C PRO A 56 2.10 2.81 13.52
N GLU A 57 1.25 1.98 14.13
CA GLU A 57 1.30 0.53 14.04
C GLU A 57 0.97 0.02 12.63
N GLY A 58 -0.09 0.54 12.00
CA GLY A 58 -0.45 0.16 10.63
C GLY A 58 0.62 0.59 9.62
N GLN A 59 1.15 1.80 9.76
CA GLN A 59 2.26 2.28 8.94
C GLN A 59 3.52 1.44 9.15
N ALA A 60 3.85 1.06 10.38
CA ALA A 60 4.97 0.14 10.64
C ALA A 60 4.75 -1.25 10.02
N ALA A 61 3.54 -1.79 10.09
CA ALA A 61 3.18 -3.06 9.48
C ALA A 61 3.34 -3.03 7.94
N ILE A 62 2.93 -1.93 7.29
CA ILE A 62 3.11 -1.73 5.85
C ILE A 62 4.61 -1.66 5.49
N ALA A 63 5.40 -0.90 6.26
CA ALA A 63 6.85 -0.79 6.03
C ALA A 63 7.60 -2.11 6.26
N ALA A 64 7.12 -2.94 7.19
CA ALA A 64 7.72 -4.23 7.51
C ALA A 64 7.44 -5.32 6.46
N TYR A 65 6.46 -5.11 5.57
CA TYR A 65 6.10 -6.09 4.55
C TYR A 65 7.21 -6.25 3.49
N LYS A 66 7.68 -7.50 3.34
CA LYS A 66 8.79 -7.85 2.46
C LYS A 66 8.48 -9.08 1.61
N ILE A 67 9.01 -9.08 0.39
CA ILE A 67 9.06 -10.27 -0.47
C ILE A 67 10.52 -10.47 -0.88
N GLY A 68 11.05 -11.68 -0.65
CA GLY A 68 12.47 -11.96 -0.94
C GLY A 68 13.45 -11.05 -0.20
N GLY A 69 13.09 -10.60 1.02
CA GLY A 69 13.88 -9.66 1.82
C GLY A 69 13.77 -8.18 1.43
N GLN A 70 13.11 -7.87 0.31
CA GLN A 70 12.94 -6.50 -0.18
C GLN A 70 11.64 -5.88 0.34
N GLN A 71 11.72 -4.67 0.89
CA GLN A 71 10.54 -3.88 1.26
C GLN A 71 9.77 -3.49 0.00
N LEU A 72 8.47 -3.74 0.00
CA LEU A 72 7.64 -3.49 -1.18
C LEU A 72 6.85 -2.20 -1.10
N PHE A 73 6.38 -1.82 0.09
CA PHE A 73 5.51 -0.67 0.29
C PHE A 73 6.18 0.39 1.16
N PHE A 74 5.94 1.65 0.81
CA PHE A 74 6.49 2.83 1.49
C PHE A 74 5.32 3.66 2.04
N PRO A 75 4.96 3.48 3.32
CA PRO A 75 3.79 4.10 3.93
C PRO A 75 3.97 5.61 4.09
N ASN A 76 2.91 6.39 3.82
CA ASN A 76 2.92 7.86 3.86
C ASN A 76 1.64 8.49 4.44
N ALA A 77 0.90 7.79 5.30
CA ALA A 77 -0.27 8.40 5.95
C ALA A 77 0.12 9.67 6.73
N GLY A 78 -0.71 10.71 6.62
CA GLY A 78 -0.46 12.03 7.24
C GLY A 78 0.67 12.84 6.61
N LYS A 79 1.48 12.21 5.77
CA LYS A 79 2.45 12.86 4.89
C LYS A 79 1.84 12.82 3.50
N GLY A 80 1.05 13.84 3.17
CA GLY A 80 0.79 14.10 1.76
C GLY A 80 2.13 14.06 1.00
N LYS A 81 2.11 13.66 -0.26
CA LYS A 81 3.20 14.15 -1.11
C LYS A 81 3.28 15.66 -0.96
#